data_AF-A0A831NR49-F1
#
_entry.id   AF-A0A831NR49-F1
#
_cell.length_a   1.000
_cell.length_b   1.000
_cell.length_c   1.000
_cell.angle_alpha   90.00
_cell.angle_beta   90.00
_cell.angle_gamma   90.00
#
_symmetry.space_group_name_H-M   'P 1'
#
loop_
_entity.id
_entity.type
_entity.pdbx_description
1 polymer ?
#
loop_
_entity_poly.entity_id
_entity_poly.type
_entity_poly.pdbx_seq_one_letter_code
_entity_poly.pdbx_strand_id
1 'polypeptide(L)'
;DFLYDYGCEILFETARFWEDLGAYIPLKGNKFCINCVTGPDEYTALVDNNAYTNYMAKMNLEYAYDIANKMKKEVPQKYQKVASKLNLKDEEIVAWKKAADNMYLPYSKELDIIPQDDSFLYKERITVDEIPEDQFPLLLHWHYLNIYRYQICKQPDVLLLMFLQREKFTKDELKKNYDYYEPITTHDSSLSPAIFSILANEIGYTDKAYKYFMMTARMDLDDYNDNVKDGIHAASMAGTWSAVVNGFGGMRVYTNELHFEPRLPKEWNLLSFNVRYKGRKINVKLTKENVVFALLEGEPIEIYYFDKKILLEKGENKVESLKN
;
A
#
# COMPACT_ATOMS: atom_id res chain seq x y z
N ASP A 1 -10.53 3.08 22.76
CA ASP A 1 -9.45 3.40 23.71
C ASP A 1 -8.17 3.78 23.01
N PHE A 2 -7.44 2.85 22.36
CA PHE A 2 -6.14 3.19 21.74
C PHE A 2 -6.13 4.47 20.88
N LEU A 3 -7.07 4.60 19.93
CA LEU A 3 -7.14 5.77 19.04
C LEU A 3 -7.24 7.08 19.83
N TYR A 4 -8.19 7.21 20.75
CA TYR A 4 -8.44 8.48 21.46
C TYR A 4 -7.47 8.76 22.61
N ASP A 5 -6.89 7.70 23.20
CA ASP A 5 -6.01 7.85 24.36
C ASP A 5 -4.53 7.96 23.98
N TYR A 6 -4.14 7.48 22.79
CA TYR A 6 -2.75 7.48 22.32
C TYR A 6 -2.63 7.85 20.83
N GLY A 7 -3.45 7.26 19.97
CA GLY A 7 -3.32 7.40 18.51
C GLY A 7 -3.54 8.81 17.97
N CYS A 8 -4.42 9.60 18.58
CA CYS A 8 -4.73 10.96 18.12
C CYS A 8 -3.54 11.91 18.26
N GLU A 9 -2.68 11.69 19.24
CA GLU A 9 -1.45 12.49 19.39
C GLU A 9 -0.53 12.29 18.18
N ILE A 10 -0.28 11.04 17.80
CA ILE A 10 0.51 10.68 16.61
C ILE A 10 -0.16 11.24 15.35
N LEU A 11 -1.49 11.06 15.23
CA LEU A 11 -2.24 11.50 14.07
C LEU A 11 -2.17 13.03 13.89
N PHE A 12 -2.41 13.80 14.95
CA PHE A 12 -2.44 15.26 14.87
C PHE A 12 -1.05 15.86 14.67
N GLU A 13 -0.01 15.33 15.33
CA GLU A 13 1.36 15.82 15.12
C GLU A 13 1.87 15.52 13.71
N THR A 14 1.54 14.35 13.16
CA THR A 14 1.93 14.03 11.77
C THR A 14 1.12 14.84 10.74
N ALA A 15 -0.14 15.16 11.02
CA ALA A 15 -0.93 16.08 10.19
C ALA A 15 -0.35 17.51 10.20
N ARG A 16 0.06 18.01 11.37
CA ARG A 16 0.78 19.29 11.51
C ARG A 16 2.07 19.30 10.71
N PHE A 17 2.86 18.23 10.78
CA PHE A 17 4.06 18.08 9.97
C PHE A 17 3.78 18.17 8.47
N TRP A 18 2.77 17.46 7.96
CA TRP A 18 2.46 17.49 6.52
C TRP A 18 1.95 18.86 6.04
N GLU A 19 1.18 19.55 6.88
CA GLU A 19 0.70 20.89 6.57
C GLU A 19 1.84 21.92 6.55
N ASP A 20 2.79 21.82 7.48
CA ASP A 20 3.97 22.69 7.55
C ASP A 20 4.98 22.41 6.42
N LEU A 21 5.16 21.14 6.04
CA LEU A 21 6.09 20.75 4.98
C LEU A 21 5.64 21.19 3.58
N GLY A 22 4.33 21.18 3.33
CA GLY A 22 3.78 21.49 2.01
C GLY A 22 3.55 22.99 1.79
N ALA A 23 3.31 23.36 0.54
CA ALA A 23 3.04 24.74 0.17
C ALA A 23 2.01 24.84 -0.96
N TYR A 24 1.25 25.93 -0.97
CA TYR A 24 0.38 26.27 -2.10
C TYR A 24 1.23 26.86 -3.24
N ILE A 25 1.26 26.21 -4.40
CA ILE A 25 2.10 26.60 -5.53
C ILE A 25 1.24 27.23 -6.64
N PRO A 26 1.34 28.54 -6.91
CA PRO A 26 0.55 29.21 -7.95
C PRO A 26 0.70 28.57 -9.34
N LEU A 27 1.91 28.14 -9.69
CA LEU A 27 2.22 27.48 -10.97
C LEU A 27 1.60 26.09 -11.13
N LYS A 28 1.11 25.48 -10.04
CA LYS A 28 0.35 24.22 -10.04
C LYS A 28 -1.15 24.46 -9.89
N GLY A 29 -1.63 25.64 -10.30
CA GLY A 29 -3.04 26.01 -10.14
C GLY A 29 -3.41 26.28 -8.68
N ASN A 30 -2.46 26.79 -7.90
CA ASN A 30 -2.60 27.03 -6.46
C ASN A 30 -3.00 25.76 -5.68
N LYS A 31 -2.47 24.60 -6.10
CA LYS A 31 -2.60 23.33 -5.38
C LYS A 31 -1.58 23.26 -4.23
N PHE A 32 -1.91 22.48 -3.21
CA PHE A 32 -1.02 22.15 -2.12
C PHE A 32 -0.05 21.06 -2.60
N CYS A 33 1.23 21.38 -2.65
CA CYS A 33 2.30 20.54 -3.16
C CYS A 33 3.28 20.19 -2.06
N ILE A 34 3.89 19.02 -2.17
CA ILE A 34 4.99 18.58 -1.30
C ILE A 34 6.18 18.36 -2.21
N ASN A 35 7.20 19.20 -2.05
CA ASN A 35 8.33 19.32 -2.96
C ASN A 35 9.62 18.88 -2.26
N CYS A 36 10.64 18.52 -3.06
CA CYS A 36 11.97 18.10 -2.59
C CYS A 36 11.92 16.90 -1.63
N VAL A 37 11.16 15.87 -1.97
CA VAL A 37 10.98 14.64 -1.19
C VAL A 37 11.61 13.42 -1.87
N THR A 38 11.74 12.34 -1.13
CA THR A 38 12.09 11.01 -1.65
C THR A 38 10.94 10.07 -1.29
N GLY A 39 10.34 9.44 -2.30
CA GLY A 39 9.30 8.43 -2.10
C GLY A 39 9.87 7.09 -1.66
N PRO A 40 9.05 6.02 -1.60
CA PRO A 40 9.53 4.66 -1.40
C PRO A 40 10.62 4.24 -2.38
N ASP A 41 10.59 4.74 -3.62
CA ASP A 41 11.65 4.51 -4.58
C ASP A 41 12.86 5.43 -4.36
N GLU A 42 13.88 4.89 -3.68
CA GLU A 42 15.14 5.58 -3.37
C GLU A 42 16.06 5.78 -4.60
N TYR A 43 15.70 5.24 -5.78
CA TYR A 43 16.35 5.55 -7.05
C TYR A 43 15.80 6.84 -7.68
N THR A 44 14.93 7.55 -6.98
CA THR A 44 14.63 8.96 -7.18
C THR A 44 14.80 9.71 -5.87
N ALA A 45 15.37 10.92 -5.90
CA ALA A 45 15.55 11.72 -4.69
C ALA A 45 15.35 13.20 -4.98
N LEU A 46 14.91 13.93 -3.95
CA LEU A 46 14.63 15.38 -4.02
C LEU A 46 13.67 15.73 -5.17
N VAL A 47 12.67 14.87 -5.39
CA VAL A 47 11.65 15.07 -6.42
C VAL A 47 10.47 15.86 -5.89
N ASP A 48 9.72 16.45 -6.80
CA ASP A 48 8.51 17.21 -6.46
C ASP A 48 7.26 16.34 -6.69
N ASN A 49 6.32 16.45 -5.76
CA ASN A 49 5.00 15.84 -5.85
C ASN A 49 5.03 14.32 -6.09
N ASN A 50 5.88 13.61 -5.34
CA ASN A 50 5.86 12.14 -5.35
C ASN A 50 4.45 11.63 -5.05
N ALA A 51 3.91 10.77 -5.92
CA ALA A 51 2.53 10.32 -5.87
C ALA A 51 2.22 9.62 -4.55
N TYR A 52 3.05 8.66 -4.13
CA TYR A 52 2.89 7.98 -2.85
C TYR A 52 2.82 9.00 -1.70
N THR A 53 3.78 9.92 -1.64
CA THR A 53 3.87 10.92 -0.58
C THR A 53 2.63 11.80 -0.52
N ASN A 54 2.20 12.37 -1.65
CA ASN A 54 1.04 13.28 -1.67
C ASN A 54 -0.27 12.56 -1.32
N TYR A 55 -0.50 11.35 -1.83
CA TYR A 55 -1.70 10.58 -1.50
C TYR A 55 -1.73 10.18 -0.02
N MET A 56 -0.60 9.74 0.54
CA MET A 56 -0.53 9.33 1.95
C MET A 56 -0.62 10.53 2.90
N ALA A 57 -0.02 11.67 2.55
CA ALA A 57 -0.17 12.93 3.28
C ALA A 57 -1.63 13.42 3.25
N LYS A 58 -2.29 13.37 2.08
CA LYS A 58 -3.72 13.69 1.95
C LYS A 58 -4.57 12.80 2.85
N MET A 59 -4.37 11.48 2.82
CA MET A 59 -5.09 10.54 3.68
C MET A 59 -4.89 10.89 5.17
N ASN A 60 -3.66 11.21 5.58
CA ASN A 60 -3.37 11.59 6.96
C ASN A 60 -4.14 12.86 7.38
N LEU A 61 -4.05 13.91 6.57
CA LEU A 61 -4.72 15.20 6.82
C LEU A 61 -6.26 15.04 6.87
N GLU A 62 -6.85 14.25 5.96
CA GLU A 62 -8.28 13.92 5.96
C GLU A 62 -8.67 13.20 7.24
N TYR A 63 -7.92 12.17 7.61
CA TYR A 63 -8.22 11.37 8.79
C TYR A 63 -8.06 12.17 10.08
N ALA A 64 -7.03 13.01 10.19
CA ALA A 64 -6.83 13.90 11.32
C ALA A 64 -8.00 14.89 11.50
N TYR A 65 -8.46 15.51 10.39
CA TYR A 65 -9.63 16.38 10.41
C TYR A 65 -10.90 15.63 10.87
N ASP A 66 -11.17 14.46 10.31
CA ASP A 66 -12.36 13.68 10.64
C ASP A 66 -12.35 13.24 12.11
N ILE A 67 -11.20 12.75 12.60
CA ILE A 67 -11.06 12.32 13.99
C ILE A 67 -11.17 13.48 14.97
N ALA A 68 -10.55 14.63 14.69
CA ALA A 68 -10.68 15.80 15.55
C ALA A 68 -12.14 16.25 15.69
N ASN A 69 -12.88 16.34 14.59
CA ASN A 69 -14.30 16.70 14.61
C ASN A 69 -15.18 15.65 15.28
N LYS A 70 -14.90 14.37 15.04
CA LYS A 70 -15.58 13.27 15.70
C LYS A 70 -15.38 13.30 17.21
N MET A 71 -14.15 13.54 17.68
CA MET A 71 -13.86 13.63 19.11
C MET A 71 -14.51 14.85 19.77
N LYS A 72 -14.52 16.02 19.11
CA LYS A 72 -15.26 17.21 19.60
C LYS A 72 -16.73 16.89 19.88
N LYS A 73 -17.35 16.09 19.01
CA LYS A 73 -18.76 15.71 19.11
C LYS A 73 -19.02 14.58 20.11
N GLU A 74 -18.25 13.50 20.04
CA GLU A 74 -18.56 12.25 20.74
C GLU A 74 -17.86 12.11 22.10
N VAL A 75 -16.65 12.65 22.24
CA VAL A 75 -15.80 12.51 23.44
C VAL A 75 -15.06 13.81 23.77
N PRO A 76 -15.76 14.93 23.99
CA PRO A 76 -15.16 16.26 24.12
C PRO A 76 -14.11 16.37 25.23
N GLN A 77 -14.26 15.62 26.32
CA GLN A 77 -13.27 15.58 27.40
C GLN A 77 -11.93 14.99 26.94
N LYS A 78 -11.95 13.93 26.12
CA LYS A 78 -10.73 13.34 25.55
C LYS A 78 -10.10 14.28 24.51
N TYR A 79 -10.93 14.93 23.68
CA TYR A 79 -10.47 15.96 22.76
C TYR A 79 -9.75 17.10 23.49
N GLN A 80 -10.36 17.67 24.54
CA GLN A 80 -9.78 18.77 25.29
C GLN A 80 -8.44 18.39 25.92
N LYS A 81 -8.29 17.15 26.40
CA LYS A 81 -7.04 16.63 26.96
C LYS A 81 -5.91 16.62 25.92
N VAL A 82 -6.14 16.05 24.73
CA VAL A 82 -5.11 16.01 23.69
C VAL A 82 -4.85 17.40 23.10
N ALA A 83 -5.89 18.19 22.86
CA ALA A 83 -5.76 19.53 22.31
C ALA A 83 -4.96 20.45 23.26
N SER A 84 -5.21 20.37 24.58
CA SER A 84 -4.44 21.14 25.56
C SER A 84 -2.97 20.68 25.62
N LYS A 85 -2.73 19.36 25.55
CA LYS A 85 -1.36 18.81 25.54
C LYS A 85 -0.56 19.30 24.32
N LEU A 86 -1.18 19.33 23.15
CA LEU A 86 -0.54 19.71 21.89
C LEU A 86 -0.62 21.21 21.57
N ASN A 87 -1.27 22.00 22.43
CA ASN A 87 -1.67 23.38 22.15
C ASN A 87 -2.36 23.51 20.77
N LEU A 88 -3.21 22.53 20.44
CA LEU A 88 -3.85 22.40 19.14
C LEU A 88 -4.89 23.50 18.95
N LYS A 89 -4.77 24.22 17.84
CA LYS A 89 -5.70 25.29 17.47
C LYS A 89 -6.74 24.81 16.47
N ASP A 90 -7.94 25.38 16.55
CA ASP A 90 -9.02 25.03 15.63
C ASP A 90 -8.71 25.43 14.18
N GLU A 91 -7.90 26.47 13.99
CA GLU A 91 -7.41 26.90 12.68
C GLU A 91 -6.51 25.84 12.01
N GLU A 92 -5.72 25.08 12.78
CA GLU A 92 -4.90 23.99 12.25
C GLU A 92 -5.78 22.89 11.66
N ILE A 93 -6.86 22.52 12.37
CA ILE A 93 -7.80 21.50 11.91
C ILE A 93 -8.43 21.92 10.56
N VAL A 94 -8.82 23.19 10.44
CA VAL A 94 -9.35 23.74 9.18
C VAL A 94 -8.29 23.76 8.08
N ALA A 95 -7.05 24.12 8.41
CA ALA A 95 -5.93 24.12 7.48
C ALA A 95 -5.64 22.70 6.94
N TRP A 96 -5.67 21.66 7.78
CA TRP A 96 -5.47 20.27 7.35
C TRP A 96 -6.48 19.87 6.28
N LYS A 97 -7.77 20.17 6.49
CA LYS A 97 -8.81 19.88 5.50
C LYS A 97 -8.58 20.63 4.19
N LYS A 98 -8.22 21.91 4.29
CA LYS A 98 -7.93 22.76 3.12
C LYS A 98 -6.72 22.26 2.33
N ALA A 99 -5.67 21.81 3.01
CA ALA A 99 -4.48 21.23 2.39
C ALA A 99 -4.82 19.91 1.71
N ALA A 100 -5.53 19.00 2.39
CA ALA A 100 -6.01 17.76 1.82
C ALA A 100 -6.87 17.96 0.56
N ASP A 101 -7.86 18.85 0.61
CA ASP A 101 -8.79 19.13 -0.50
C ASP A 101 -8.09 19.72 -1.73
N ASN A 102 -6.97 20.41 -1.50
CA ASN A 102 -6.19 21.05 -2.55
C ASN A 102 -4.89 20.32 -2.86
N MET A 103 -4.64 19.14 -2.29
CA MET A 103 -3.44 18.35 -2.57
C MET A 103 -3.31 18.12 -4.07
N TYR A 104 -2.12 18.38 -4.62
CA TYR A 104 -1.79 18.02 -5.98
C TYR A 104 -1.59 16.51 -6.07
N LEU A 105 -2.35 15.84 -6.92
CA LEU A 105 -2.22 14.40 -7.17
C LEU A 105 -1.85 14.22 -8.64
N PRO A 106 -0.67 13.65 -8.95
CA PRO A 106 -0.21 13.53 -10.33
C PRO A 106 -1.06 12.51 -11.09
N TYR A 107 -1.35 12.82 -12.36
CA TYR A 107 -2.02 11.91 -13.28
C TYR A 107 -1.67 12.29 -14.73
N SER A 108 -1.25 11.30 -15.52
CA SER A 108 -0.97 11.47 -16.94
C SER A 108 -2.17 11.01 -17.74
N LYS A 109 -2.86 11.95 -18.40
CA LYS A 109 -3.98 11.63 -19.31
C LYS A 109 -3.53 10.89 -20.57
N GLU A 110 -2.30 11.15 -21.02
CA GLU A 110 -1.77 10.57 -22.25
C GLU A 110 -1.44 9.08 -22.08
N LEU A 111 -0.82 8.72 -20.96
CA LEU A 111 -0.47 7.35 -20.64
C LEU A 111 -1.53 6.62 -19.81
N ASP A 112 -2.50 7.37 -19.27
CA ASP A 112 -3.55 6.88 -18.38
C ASP A 112 -2.99 6.11 -17.16
N ILE A 113 -1.98 6.71 -16.53
CA ILE A 113 -1.29 6.22 -15.33
C ILE A 113 -1.02 7.35 -14.35
N ILE A 114 -0.58 6.99 -13.14
CA ILE A 114 -0.09 7.93 -12.13
C ILE A 114 1.42 8.07 -12.32
N PRO A 115 1.95 9.24 -12.72
CA PRO A 115 3.39 9.52 -12.68
C PRO A 115 3.91 9.42 -11.25
N GLN A 116 5.08 8.80 -11.06
CA GLN A 116 5.70 8.69 -9.73
C GLN A 116 6.02 10.04 -9.11
N ASP A 117 6.49 11.00 -9.92
CA ASP A 117 6.78 12.38 -9.53
C ASP A 117 6.65 13.31 -10.75
N ASP A 118 6.78 14.62 -10.52
CA ASP A 118 6.62 15.65 -11.55
C ASP A 118 7.57 15.51 -12.75
N SER A 119 8.75 14.92 -12.53
CA SER A 119 9.82 14.79 -13.54
C SER A 119 9.89 13.40 -14.17
N PHE A 120 9.31 12.38 -13.53
CA PHE A 120 9.55 10.97 -13.83
C PHE A 120 9.38 10.63 -15.31
N LEU A 121 8.28 11.08 -15.93
CA LEU A 121 7.96 10.76 -17.32
C LEU A 121 8.87 11.46 -18.35
N TYR A 122 9.66 12.44 -17.95
CA TYR A 122 10.62 13.15 -18.83
C TYR A 122 12.02 12.53 -18.79
N LYS A 123 12.23 11.50 -17.96
CA LYS A 123 13.49 10.76 -17.85
C LYS A 123 13.60 9.70 -18.93
N GLU A 124 14.82 9.28 -19.23
CA GLU A 124 15.09 8.21 -20.19
C GLU A 124 14.51 6.89 -19.66
N ARG A 125 13.76 6.17 -20.50
CA ARG A 125 13.19 4.87 -20.13
C ARG A 125 14.17 3.76 -20.48
N ILE A 126 14.45 2.89 -19.51
CA ILE A 126 15.25 1.69 -19.66
C ILE A 126 14.59 0.60 -18.82
N THR A 127 14.39 -0.59 -19.37
CA THR A 127 13.84 -1.73 -18.65
C THR A 127 14.95 -2.55 -18.00
N VAL A 128 14.61 -3.31 -16.96
CA VAL A 128 15.58 -4.08 -16.18
C VAL A 128 16.34 -5.10 -17.03
N ASP A 129 15.70 -5.67 -18.06
CA ASP A 129 16.30 -6.62 -19.00
C ASP A 129 17.31 -5.98 -19.98
N GLU A 130 17.33 -4.65 -20.10
CA GLU A 130 18.34 -3.92 -20.87
C GLU A 130 19.62 -3.65 -20.06
N ILE A 131 19.60 -3.86 -18.75
CA ILE A 131 20.73 -3.63 -17.84
C ILE A 131 21.49 -4.94 -17.61
N PRO A 132 22.82 -4.97 -17.75
CA PRO A 132 23.61 -6.18 -17.48
C PRO A 132 23.44 -6.66 -16.03
N GLU A 133 23.34 -7.99 -15.84
CA GLU A 133 23.10 -8.60 -14.52
C GLU A 133 24.18 -8.24 -13.47
N ASP A 134 25.42 -8.01 -13.90
CA ASP A 134 26.55 -7.66 -13.03
C ASP A 134 26.55 -6.20 -12.55
N GLN A 135 25.54 -5.41 -12.92
CA GLN A 135 25.34 -4.03 -12.46
C GLN A 135 24.38 -3.92 -11.28
N PHE A 136 23.75 -5.02 -10.86
CA PHE A 136 22.82 -5.02 -9.73
C PHE A 136 23.51 -5.38 -8.41
N PRO A 137 23.11 -4.76 -7.29
CA PRO A 137 22.12 -3.67 -7.19
C PRO A 137 22.70 -2.33 -7.66
N LEU A 138 21.92 -1.54 -8.42
CA LEU A 138 22.44 -0.39 -9.16
C LEU A 138 23.21 0.62 -8.29
N LEU A 139 22.78 0.83 -7.04
CA LEU A 139 23.44 1.77 -6.12
C LEU A 139 24.91 1.43 -5.80
N LEU A 140 25.34 0.18 -6.00
CA LEU A 140 26.72 -0.24 -5.79
C LEU A 140 27.60 -0.08 -7.04
N HIS A 141 26.99 0.07 -8.23
CA HIS A 141 27.68 0.09 -9.51
C HIS A 141 27.57 1.44 -10.23
N TRP A 142 26.47 2.16 -10.03
CA TRP A 142 26.18 3.42 -10.70
C TRP A 142 26.19 4.58 -9.71
N HIS A 143 26.73 5.71 -10.13
CA HIS A 143 26.60 6.94 -9.36
C HIS A 143 25.12 7.37 -9.30
N TYR A 144 24.64 7.84 -8.14
CA TYR A 144 23.24 8.25 -7.94
C TYR A 144 22.72 9.21 -9.03
N LEU A 145 23.51 10.21 -9.43
CA LEU A 145 23.15 11.14 -10.51
C LEU A 145 22.92 10.47 -11.87
N ASN A 146 23.48 9.28 -12.11
CA ASN A 146 23.18 8.50 -13.31
C ASN A 146 21.83 7.80 -13.14
N ILE A 147 21.62 7.13 -12.01
CA ILE A 147 20.36 6.42 -11.71
C ILE A 147 19.16 7.40 -11.83
N TYR A 148 19.28 8.60 -11.24
CA TYR A 148 18.20 9.59 -11.17
C TYR A 148 17.71 10.13 -12.53
N ARG A 149 18.45 9.86 -13.61
CA ARG A 149 18.14 10.30 -14.99
C ARG A 149 17.27 9.31 -15.75
N TYR A 150 17.03 8.14 -15.18
CA TYR A 150 16.23 7.08 -15.79
C TYR A 150 14.89 6.90 -15.10
N GLN A 151 13.93 6.34 -15.82
CA GLN A 151 12.71 5.74 -15.27
C GLN A 151 13.06 4.35 -14.73
N ILE A 152 13.79 4.27 -13.62
CA ILE A 152 14.07 3.02 -12.92
C ILE A 152 13.59 3.17 -11.48
N CYS A 153 12.96 2.12 -10.96
CA CYS A 153 12.56 2.02 -9.56
C CYS A 153 13.37 0.97 -8.82
N LYS A 154 13.84 1.28 -7.61
CA LYS A 154 14.42 0.29 -6.68
C LYS A 154 13.36 -0.71 -6.20
N GLN A 155 12.18 -0.17 -5.91
CA GLN A 155 11.08 -0.86 -5.23
C GLN A 155 9.73 -0.18 -5.58
N PRO A 156 8.57 -0.77 -5.23
CA PRO A 156 7.29 -0.20 -5.62
C PRO A 156 7.04 1.12 -4.89
N ASP A 157 6.72 2.15 -5.66
CA ASP A 157 6.31 3.47 -5.20
C ASP A 157 4.83 3.71 -5.50
N VAL A 158 4.49 3.94 -6.78
CA VAL A 158 3.09 4.05 -7.24
C VAL A 158 2.32 2.77 -6.96
N LEU A 159 2.93 1.60 -7.18
CA LEU A 159 2.27 0.33 -6.88
C LEU A 159 2.07 0.10 -5.37
N LEU A 160 2.98 0.59 -4.52
CA LEU A 160 2.76 0.55 -3.07
C LEU A 160 1.60 1.47 -2.66
N LEU A 161 1.49 2.65 -3.27
CA LEU A 161 0.32 3.52 -3.12
C LEU A 161 -0.97 2.78 -3.51
N MET A 162 -0.99 2.15 -4.68
CA MET A 162 -2.18 1.43 -5.14
C MET A 162 -2.55 0.23 -4.26
N PHE A 163 -1.57 -0.39 -3.60
CA PHE A 163 -1.84 -1.41 -2.58
C PHE A 163 -2.45 -0.82 -1.31
N LEU A 164 -1.85 0.25 -0.75
CA LEU A 164 -2.28 0.83 0.53
C LEU A 164 -3.58 1.65 0.44
N GLN A 165 -3.87 2.22 -0.73
CA GLN A 165 -5.08 3.03 -0.99
C GLN A 165 -5.98 2.36 -2.03
N ARG A 166 -6.04 1.02 -1.99
CA ARG A 166 -6.62 0.22 -3.07
C ARG A 166 -8.04 0.60 -3.45
N GLU A 167 -8.88 0.98 -2.50
CA GLU A 167 -10.26 1.43 -2.75
C GLU A 167 -10.39 2.70 -3.63
N LYS A 168 -9.30 3.46 -3.82
CA LYS A 168 -9.30 4.68 -4.66
C LYS A 168 -9.09 4.40 -6.15
N PHE A 169 -8.74 3.17 -6.52
CA PHE A 169 -8.37 2.83 -7.89
C PHE A 169 -9.27 1.72 -8.44
N THR A 170 -9.43 1.68 -9.75
CA THR A 170 -10.04 0.56 -10.45
C THR A 170 -9.01 -0.54 -10.73
N LYS A 171 -9.47 -1.75 -11.04
CA LYS A 171 -8.57 -2.84 -11.48
C LYS A 171 -7.86 -2.48 -12.79
N ASP A 172 -8.51 -1.75 -13.67
CA ASP A 172 -7.94 -1.33 -14.96
C ASP A 172 -6.83 -0.30 -14.76
N GLU A 173 -7.02 0.69 -13.88
CA GLU A 173 -5.96 1.63 -13.49
C GLU A 173 -4.79 0.89 -12.85
N LEU A 174 -5.06 -0.06 -11.93
CA LEU A 174 -4.01 -0.88 -11.32
C LEU A 174 -3.21 -1.63 -12.39
N LYS A 175 -3.90 -2.28 -13.32
CA LYS A 175 -3.25 -3.03 -14.39
C LYS A 175 -2.36 -2.14 -15.26
N LYS A 176 -2.83 -0.96 -15.67
CA LYS A 176 -2.05 -0.01 -16.48
C LYS A 176 -0.79 0.46 -15.76
N ASN A 177 -0.90 0.82 -14.49
CA ASN A 177 0.26 1.21 -13.68
C ASN A 177 1.20 0.02 -13.45
N TYR A 178 0.68 -1.18 -13.18
CA TYR A 178 1.49 -2.39 -13.02
C TYR A 178 2.31 -2.68 -14.28
N ASP A 179 1.66 -2.68 -15.45
CA ASP A 179 2.30 -2.92 -16.74
C ASP A 179 3.38 -1.87 -17.06
N TYR A 180 3.22 -0.63 -16.55
CA TYR A 180 4.19 0.45 -16.74
C TYR A 180 5.40 0.36 -15.80
N TYR A 181 5.17 0.11 -14.51
CA TYR A 181 6.21 0.17 -13.47
C TYR A 181 6.96 -1.15 -13.25
N GLU A 182 6.34 -2.31 -13.51
CA GLU A 182 7.01 -3.59 -13.29
C GLU A 182 8.27 -3.81 -14.15
N PRO A 183 8.27 -3.53 -15.46
CA PRO A 183 9.46 -3.76 -16.29
C PRO A 183 10.67 -2.88 -15.92
N ILE A 184 10.45 -1.81 -15.16
CA ILE A 184 11.48 -0.85 -14.76
C ILE A 184 11.84 -0.94 -13.27
N THR A 185 11.30 -1.91 -12.54
CA THR A 185 11.59 -2.08 -11.11
C THR A 185 12.64 -3.16 -10.90
N THR A 186 13.79 -2.80 -10.34
CA THR A 186 14.95 -3.70 -10.18
C THR A 186 14.73 -4.77 -9.11
N HIS A 187 13.87 -4.47 -8.14
CA HIS A 187 13.67 -5.28 -6.94
C HIS A 187 14.91 -5.39 -6.05
N ASP A 188 15.84 -4.41 -6.11
CA ASP A 188 17.03 -4.31 -5.24
C ASP A 188 16.69 -4.12 -3.74
N SER A 189 15.41 -4.09 -3.40
CA SER A 189 14.90 -4.01 -2.05
C SER A 189 14.05 -5.23 -1.71
N SER A 190 14.30 -5.80 -0.55
CA SER A 190 13.54 -6.95 -0.03
C SER A 190 12.04 -6.67 0.19
N LEU A 191 11.63 -5.39 0.25
CA LEU A 191 10.23 -4.98 0.33
C LEU A 191 9.47 -5.15 -1.00
N SER A 192 10.21 -5.25 -2.12
CA SER A 192 9.64 -5.14 -3.45
C SER A 192 8.77 -6.33 -3.85
N PRO A 193 9.26 -7.59 -3.85
CA PRO A 193 8.55 -8.70 -4.51
C PRO A 193 7.18 -8.99 -3.90
N ALA A 194 7.00 -8.79 -2.59
CA ALA A 194 5.71 -9.04 -1.94
C ALA A 194 4.57 -8.18 -2.52
N ILE A 195 4.81 -6.89 -2.77
CA ILE A 195 3.80 -5.98 -3.33
C ILE A 195 3.47 -6.35 -4.77
N PHE A 196 4.49 -6.65 -5.59
CA PHE A 196 4.28 -7.11 -6.95
C PHE A 196 3.50 -8.43 -7.00
N SER A 197 3.82 -9.38 -6.10
CA SER A 197 3.07 -10.64 -5.98
C SER A 197 1.59 -10.41 -5.70
N ILE A 198 1.27 -9.56 -4.72
CA ILE A 198 -0.10 -9.25 -4.32
C ILE A 198 -0.89 -8.66 -5.50
N LEU A 199 -0.33 -7.62 -6.13
CA LEU A 199 -1.03 -6.88 -7.18
C LEU A 199 -1.14 -7.68 -8.48
N ALA A 200 -0.10 -8.45 -8.85
CA ALA A 200 -0.15 -9.38 -9.96
C ALA A 200 -1.27 -10.40 -9.78
N ASN A 201 -1.41 -10.96 -8.57
CA ASN A 201 -2.49 -11.91 -8.30
C ASN A 201 -3.86 -11.26 -8.48
N GLU A 202 -4.02 -10.01 -8.02
CA GLU A 202 -5.28 -9.27 -8.08
C GLU A 202 -5.73 -8.91 -9.52
N ILE A 203 -4.78 -8.64 -10.41
CA ILE A 203 -5.05 -8.35 -11.84
C ILE A 203 -5.01 -9.61 -12.73
N GLY A 204 -4.81 -10.79 -12.16
CA GLY A 204 -4.87 -12.08 -12.87
C GLY A 204 -3.57 -12.55 -13.50
N TYR A 205 -2.44 -11.91 -13.20
CA TYR A 205 -1.10 -12.34 -13.63
C TYR A 205 -0.55 -13.41 -12.68
N THR A 206 -1.20 -14.56 -12.63
CA THR A 206 -0.95 -15.63 -11.64
C THR A 206 0.49 -16.17 -11.68
N ASP A 207 1.07 -16.34 -12.87
CA ASP A 207 2.46 -16.80 -13.00
C ASP A 207 3.47 -15.78 -12.45
N LYS A 208 3.27 -14.48 -12.71
CA LYS A 208 4.08 -13.40 -12.13
C LYS A 208 3.87 -13.34 -10.61
N ALA A 209 2.63 -13.48 -10.15
CA ALA A 209 2.30 -13.46 -8.74
C ALA A 209 3.05 -14.53 -7.97
N TYR A 210 3.08 -15.76 -8.49
CA TYR A 210 3.80 -16.86 -7.89
C TYR A 210 5.33 -16.70 -7.96
N LYS A 211 5.87 -16.22 -9.10
CA LYS A 211 7.30 -15.90 -9.22
C LYS A 211 7.75 -14.91 -8.12
N TYR A 212 7.04 -13.79 -7.99
CA TYR A 212 7.35 -12.78 -6.98
C TYR A 212 7.13 -13.27 -5.55
N PHE A 213 6.11 -14.11 -5.32
CA PHE A 213 5.92 -14.77 -4.04
C PHE A 213 7.15 -15.61 -3.65
N MET A 214 7.67 -16.40 -4.58
CA MET A 214 8.85 -17.24 -4.31
C MET A 214 10.10 -16.40 -4.01
N MET A 215 10.27 -15.26 -4.70
CA MET A 215 11.36 -14.31 -4.38
C MET A 215 11.27 -13.77 -2.95
N THR A 216 10.09 -13.34 -2.48
CA THR A 216 9.96 -12.86 -1.09
C THR A 216 10.08 -13.98 -0.06
N ALA A 217 9.45 -15.14 -0.31
CA ALA A 217 9.41 -16.26 0.62
C ALA A 217 10.76 -16.96 0.80
N ARG A 218 11.64 -16.84 -0.19
CA ARG A 218 12.97 -17.49 -0.20
C ARG A 218 14.13 -16.49 -0.11
N MET A 219 13.84 -15.20 0.07
CA MET A 219 14.81 -14.10 0.15
C MET A 219 16.05 -14.48 0.98
N ASP A 220 15.84 -14.82 2.25
CA ASP A 220 16.94 -15.15 3.17
C ASP A 220 17.48 -16.58 3.01
N LEU A 221 16.65 -17.51 2.50
CA LEU A 221 17.02 -18.92 2.37
C LEU A 221 17.95 -19.17 1.18
N ASP A 222 17.77 -18.40 0.11
CA ASP A 222 18.56 -18.49 -1.11
C ASP A 222 19.58 -17.34 -1.23
N ASP A 223 19.68 -16.48 -0.21
CA ASP A 223 20.52 -15.28 -0.18
C ASP A 223 20.36 -14.43 -1.45
N TYR A 224 19.11 -14.17 -1.86
CA TYR A 224 18.77 -13.53 -3.15
C TYR A 224 19.45 -12.17 -3.38
N ASN A 225 19.78 -11.46 -2.30
CA ASN A 225 20.42 -10.14 -2.32
C ASN A 225 21.90 -10.18 -1.89
N ASP A 226 22.50 -11.37 -1.72
CA ASP A 226 23.89 -11.61 -1.31
C ASP A 226 24.32 -10.87 -0.01
N ASN A 227 23.36 -10.64 0.89
CA ASN A 227 23.53 -9.79 2.07
C ASN A 227 22.85 -10.35 3.34
N VAL A 228 22.41 -11.61 3.36
CA VAL A 228 21.85 -12.25 4.58
C VAL A 228 22.85 -12.26 5.74
N LYS A 229 24.16 -12.24 5.44
CA LYS A 229 25.23 -12.08 6.44
C LYS A 229 25.08 -10.81 7.29
N ASP A 230 24.42 -9.77 6.77
CA ASP A 230 24.22 -8.48 7.44
C ASP A 230 22.96 -8.48 8.32
N GLY A 231 22.09 -9.49 8.19
CA GLY A 231 20.89 -9.70 9.00
C GLY A 231 19.71 -10.27 8.21
N ILE A 232 18.68 -10.71 8.92
CA ILE A 232 17.43 -11.19 8.30
C ILE A 232 16.62 -10.04 7.68
N HIS A 233 15.94 -10.30 6.57
CA HIS A 233 15.04 -9.33 5.96
C HIS A 233 13.64 -9.39 6.58
N ALA A 234 13.51 -8.87 7.81
CA ALA A 234 12.24 -8.92 8.57
C ALA A 234 11.02 -8.35 7.81
N ALA A 235 11.22 -7.31 7.00
CA ALA A 235 10.17 -6.75 6.15
C ALA A 235 9.72 -7.74 5.05
N SER A 236 10.66 -8.48 4.44
CA SER A 236 10.34 -9.53 3.46
C SER A 236 9.59 -10.70 4.11
N MET A 237 9.96 -11.08 5.34
CA MET A 237 9.23 -12.12 6.08
C MET A 237 7.76 -11.73 6.32
N ALA A 238 7.51 -10.47 6.72
CA ALA A 238 6.15 -9.94 6.83
C ALA A 238 5.46 -9.80 5.46
N GLY A 239 6.22 -9.47 4.42
CA GLY A 239 5.80 -9.44 3.02
C GLY A 239 5.31 -10.80 2.53
N THR A 240 5.98 -11.89 2.93
CA THR A 240 5.59 -13.27 2.60
C THR A 240 4.20 -13.60 3.16
N TRP A 241 3.95 -13.28 4.43
CA TRP A 241 2.61 -13.46 5.02
C TRP A 241 1.57 -12.60 4.30
N SER A 242 1.91 -11.36 3.95
CA SER A 242 1.03 -10.45 3.23
C SER A 242 0.72 -10.97 1.82
N ALA A 243 1.68 -11.53 1.09
CA ALA A 243 1.46 -12.14 -0.21
C ALA A 243 0.53 -13.36 -0.14
N VAL A 244 0.60 -14.14 0.95
CA VAL A 244 -0.35 -15.25 1.19
C VAL A 244 -1.77 -14.73 1.47
N VAL A 245 -1.92 -13.79 2.40
CA VAL A 245 -3.25 -13.38 2.90
C VAL A 245 -3.90 -12.32 2.03
N ASN A 246 -3.16 -11.26 1.70
CA ASN A 246 -3.63 -10.16 0.86
C ASN A 246 -3.49 -10.49 -0.64
N GLY A 247 -2.51 -11.31 -1.04
CA GLY A 247 -2.36 -11.75 -2.43
C GLY A 247 -3.29 -12.91 -2.75
N PHE A 248 -2.87 -14.14 -2.46
CA PHE A 248 -3.61 -15.36 -2.84
C PHE A 248 -4.93 -15.54 -2.09
N GLY A 249 -4.99 -15.16 -0.82
CA GLY A 249 -6.23 -15.11 -0.05
C GLY A 249 -7.16 -13.97 -0.47
N GLY A 250 -6.66 -12.99 -1.23
CA GLY A 250 -7.41 -11.84 -1.74
C GLY A 250 -8.04 -10.98 -0.65
N MET A 251 -7.52 -11.03 0.58
CA MET A 251 -8.11 -10.33 1.72
C MET A 251 -7.89 -8.82 1.61
N ARG A 252 -8.96 -8.03 1.78
CA ARG A 252 -8.92 -6.57 1.87
C ARG A 252 -9.90 -6.08 2.93
N VAL A 253 -9.61 -4.91 3.50
CA VAL A 253 -10.56 -4.19 4.35
C VAL A 253 -10.90 -2.88 3.66
N TYR A 254 -12.15 -2.71 3.26
CA TYR A 254 -12.66 -1.52 2.61
C TYR A 254 -13.78 -0.94 3.45
N THR A 255 -13.73 0.36 3.77
CA THR A 255 -14.80 1.04 4.53
C THR A 255 -15.38 0.20 5.69
N ASN A 256 -14.51 -0.36 6.55
CA ASN A 256 -14.92 -1.20 7.70
C ASN A 256 -15.56 -2.57 7.38
N GLU A 257 -15.49 -3.03 6.14
CA GLU A 257 -15.98 -4.34 5.67
C GLU A 257 -14.80 -5.25 5.30
N LEU A 258 -14.96 -6.57 5.48
CA LEU A 258 -13.94 -7.55 5.18
C LEU A 258 -14.27 -8.25 3.84
N HIS A 259 -13.37 -8.10 2.87
CA HIS A 259 -13.52 -8.55 1.50
C HIS A 259 -12.50 -9.64 1.17
N PHE A 260 -12.90 -10.59 0.33
CA PHE A 260 -12.06 -11.68 -0.16
C PHE A 260 -12.27 -11.89 -1.67
N GLU A 261 -11.18 -11.78 -2.42
CA GLU A 261 -11.10 -12.14 -3.84
C GLU A 261 -9.97 -13.16 -4.07
N PRO A 262 -10.10 -14.39 -3.52
CA PRO A 262 -9.02 -15.37 -3.51
C PRO A 262 -8.71 -15.90 -4.90
N ARG A 263 -7.43 -16.15 -5.16
CA ARG A 263 -6.94 -16.94 -6.30
C ARG A 263 -5.79 -17.82 -5.84
N LEU A 264 -5.93 -19.13 -6.06
CA LEU A 264 -4.92 -20.10 -5.67
C LEU A 264 -3.92 -20.31 -6.83
N PRO A 265 -2.60 -20.28 -6.58
CA PRO A 265 -1.63 -20.58 -7.63
C PRO A 265 -1.69 -22.07 -7.99
N LYS A 266 -1.33 -22.41 -9.24
CA LYS A 266 -1.44 -23.78 -9.78
C LYS A 266 -0.58 -24.80 -9.02
N GLU A 267 0.48 -24.31 -8.39
CA GLU A 267 1.46 -25.04 -7.58
C GLU A 267 0.89 -25.50 -6.24
N TRP A 268 -0.19 -24.91 -5.76
CA TRP A 268 -0.81 -25.25 -4.47
C TRP A 268 -2.07 -26.09 -4.65
N ASN A 269 -2.23 -27.08 -3.77
CA ASN A 269 -3.48 -27.84 -3.67
C ASN A 269 -4.44 -27.26 -2.64
N LEU A 270 -3.89 -26.57 -1.64
CA LEU A 270 -4.64 -26.03 -0.52
C LEU A 270 -3.89 -24.85 0.09
N LEU A 271 -4.63 -23.79 0.41
CA LEU A 271 -4.18 -22.72 1.29
C LEU A 271 -5.16 -22.61 2.46
N SER A 272 -4.66 -22.51 3.70
CA SER A 272 -5.52 -22.21 4.85
C SER A 272 -4.83 -21.26 5.80
N PHE A 273 -5.54 -20.22 6.22
CA PHE A 273 -5.03 -19.22 7.16
C PHE A 273 -6.12 -18.72 8.09
N ASN A 274 -5.71 -18.14 9.21
CA ASN A 274 -6.60 -17.52 10.18
C ASN A 274 -6.34 -16.02 10.26
N VAL A 275 -7.39 -15.24 10.36
CA VAL A 275 -7.31 -13.79 10.60
C VAL A 275 -8.19 -13.39 11.78
N ARG A 276 -7.77 -12.34 12.49
CA ARG A 276 -8.59 -11.68 13.50
C ARG A 276 -9.09 -10.35 12.95
N TYR A 277 -10.41 -10.17 12.93
CA TYR A 277 -11.03 -8.92 12.47
C TYR A 277 -12.15 -8.51 13.43
N LYS A 278 -12.06 -7.31 14.00
CA LYS A 278 -13.04 -6.75 14.95
C LYS A 278 -13.47 -7.76 16.04
N GLY A 279 -12.49 -8.38 16.70
CA GLY A 279 -12.70 -9.35 17.78
C GLY A 279 -13.10 -10.76 17.33
N ARG A 280 -13.30 -11.00 16.02
CA ARG A 280 -13.64 -12.31 15.48
C ARG A 280 -12.44 -13.02 14.91
N LYS A 281 -12.38 -14.35 15.05
CA LYS A 281 -11.36 -15.20 14.41
C LYS A 281 -12.03 -15.97 13.28
N ILE A 282 -11.53 -15.77 12.06
CA ILE A 282 -12.07 -16.36 10.85
C ILE A 282 -11.00 -17.26 10.24
N ASN A 283 -11.35 -18.49 9.89
CA ASN A 283 -10.54 -19.34 9.02
C ASN A 283 -10.99 -19.18 7.58
N VAL A 284 -10.03 -19.09 6.69
CA VAL A 284 -10.24 -19.11 5.24
C VAL A 284 -9.44 -20.27 4.68
N LYS A 285 -10.11 -21.17 3.96
CA LYS A 285 -9.50 -22.35 3.34
C LYS A 285 -9.85 -22.40 1.87
N LEU A 286 -8.84 -22.43 1.01
CA LEU A 286 -8.95 -22.51 -0.44
C LEU A 286 -8.49 -23.89 -0.91
N THR A 287 -9.22 -24.50 -1.83
CA THR A 287 -8.77 -25.62 -2.69
C THR A 287 -8.84 -25.17 -4.14
N LYS A 288 -8.56 -26.05 -5.10
CA LYS A 288 -8.68 -25.71 -6.54
C LYS A 288 -10.13 -25.48 -6.97
N GLU A 289 -11.10 -25.99 -6.21
CA GLU A 289 -12.52 -25.98 -6.55
C GLU A 289 -13.33 -25.02 -5.69
N ASN A 290 -12.97 -24.87 -4.41
CA ASN A 290 -13.81 -24.17 -3.42
C ASN A 290 -13.01 -23.27 -2.49
N VAL A 291 -13.68 -22.25 -1.97
CA VAL A 291 -13.27 -21.50 -0.78
C VAL A 291 -14.26 -21.77 0.35
N VAL A 292 -13.73 -22.00 1.55
CA VAL A 292 -14.49 -22.24 2.77
C VAL A 292 -14.16 -21.15 3.78
N PHE A 293 -15.20 -20.50 4.29
CA PHE A 293 -15.12 -19.51 5.36
C PHE A 293 -15.76 -20.08 6.63
N ALA A 294 -15.05 -19.99 7.75
CA ALA A 294 -15.53 -20.45 9.05
C ALA A 294 -15.28 -19.41 10.14
N LEU A 295 -16.33 -19.03 10.87
CA LEU A 295 -16.20 -18.23 12.08
C LEU A 295 -15.83 -19.14 13.26
N LEU A 296 -14.59 -19.03 13.71
CA LEU A 296 -14.07 -19.84 14.82
C LEU A 296 -14.39 -19.20 16.19
N GLU A 297 -14.24 -17.88 16.31
CA GLU A 297 -14.45 -17.12 17.55
C GLU A 297 -15.13 -15.78 17.26
N GLY A 298 -15.93 -15.25 18.20
CA GLY A 298 -16.62 -13.96 18.09
C GLY A 298 -18.09 -14.03 17.65
N GLU A 299 -18.70 -12.86 17.53
CA GLU A 299 -20.09 -12.65 17.07
C GLU A 299 -20.22 -12.79 15.56
N PRO A 300 -21.43 -13.08 15.03
CA PRO A 300 -21.69 -13.11 13.59
C PRO A 300 -21.12 -11.90 12.85
N ILE A 301 -20.72 -12.13 11.59
CA ILE A 301 -20.11 -11.11 10.75
C ILE A 301 -20.46 -11.32 9.28
N GLU A 302 -20.77 -10.22 8.60
CA GLU A 302 -20.86 -10.18 7.16
C GLU A 302 -19.47 -10.00 6.55
N ILE A 303 -19.13 -10.86 5.60
CA ILE A 303 -17.96 -10.73 4.73
C ILE A 303 -18.43 -10.63 3.28
N TYR A 304 -17.53 -10.19 2.41
CA TYR A 304 -17.76 -10.13 0.97
C TYR A 304 -16.84 -11.13 0.27
N TYR A 305 -17.44 -11.98 -0.56
CA TYR A 305 -16.73 -12.84 -1.50
C TYR A 305 -16.96 -12.29 -2.91
N PHE A 306 -15.98 -11.57 -3.46
CA PHE A 306 -16.23 -10.61 -4.54
C PHE A 306 -17.42 -9.71 -4.15
N ASP A 307 -18.42 -9.55 -5.02
CA ASP A 307 -19.62 -8.74 -4.73
C ASP A 307 -20.68 -9.45 -3.88
N LYS A 308 -20.48 -10.73 -3.52
CA LYS A 308 -21.46 -11.54 -2.78
C LYS A 308 -21.28 -11.35 -1.27
N LYS A 309 -22.32 -10.86 -0.59
CA LYS A 309 -22.37 -10.86 0.88
C LYS A 309 -22.60 -12.26 1.43
N ILE A 310 -21.83 -12.62 2.46
CA ILE A 310 -21.94 -13.90 3.18
C ILE A 310 -21.94 -13.60 4.68
N LEU A 311 -22.99 -14.06 5.37
CA LEU A 311 -23.04 -14.05 6.83
C LEU A 311 -22.30 -15.28 7.37
N LEU A 312 -21.30 -15.06 8.23
CA LEU A 312 -20.63 -16.12 8.97
C LEU A 312 -21.17 -16.22 10.39
N GLU A 313 -21.52 -17.44 10.77
CA GLU A 313 -22.00 -17.80 12.12
C GLU A 313 -21.19 -18.98 12.64
N LYS A 314 -21.10 -19.12 13.96
CA LYS A 314 -20.36 -20.24 14.57
C LYS A 314 -21.07 -21.56 14.30
N GLY A 315 -20.28 -22.60 14.04
CA GLY A 315 -20.80 -23.96 13.81
C GLY A 315 -21.25 -24.24 12.38
N GLU A 316 -21.22 -23.22 11.50
CA GLU A 316 -21.54 -23.38 10.08
C GLU A 316 -20.36 -22.93 9.20
N ASN A 317 -19.98 -23.76 8.25
CA ASN A 317 -19.00 -23.41 7.21
C ASN A 317 -19.74 -22.89 5.98
N LYS A 318 -19.33 -21.74 5.46
CA LYS A 318 -19.84 -21.24 4.17
C LYS A 318 -18.89 -21.66 3.07
N VAL A 319 -19.41 -22.36 2.06
CA VAL A 319 -18.64 -22.90 0.95
C VAL A 319 -19.08 -22.20 -0.34
N GLU A 320 -18.11 -21.67 -1.08
CA GLU A 320 -18.32 -21.08 -2.39
C GLU A 320 -17.36 -21.71 -3.40
N SER A 321 -17.75 -21.77 -4.67
CA SER A 321 -16.82 -22.18 -5.73
C SER A 321 -15.73 -21.13 -5.90
N LEU A 322 -14.48 -21.56 -6.04
CA LEU A 322 -13.35 -20.66 -6.32
C LEU A 322 -13.54 -20.07 -7.73
N LYS A 323 -13.53 -18.74 -7.83
CA LYS A 323 -13.51 -18.06 -9.14
C LYS A 323 -12.06 -17.93 -9.60
N ASN A 324 -11.80 -18.28 -10.86
CA ASN A 324 -10.49 -18.08 -11.50
C ASN A 324 -10.33 -16.61 -11.92
#